data_AF-A0A832XBE1-F1
#
_entry.id   AF-A0A832XBE1-F1
#
_cell.length_a   1.000
_cell.length_b   1.000
_cell.length_c   1.000
_cell.angle_alpha   90.00
_cell.angle_beta   90.00
_cell.angle_gamma   90.00
#
_symmetry.space_group_name_H-M   'P 1'
#
loop_
_entity.id
_entity.type
_entity.pdbx_description
1 polymer ?
#
loop_
_entity_poly.entity_id
_entity_poly.type
_entity_poly.pdbx_seq_one_letter_code
_entity_poly.pdbx_strand_id
1 'polypeptide(L)'
;MFQYLLWNQPTRRSAEVPGGGLPPVSLLTKTGSGGAEAAGYTVTSIMRLPMKTWEGQYRPVAARINEWREICGSRNNRIPAGYGKEIEIFGTYGSYYGYTFFTLKKD
;
A
#
# COMPACT_ATOMS: atom_id res chain seq x y z
N MET A 1 -16.85 -9.32 12.93
CA MET A 1 -16.12 -8.14 12.42
C MET A 1 -15.27 -8.62 11.26
N PHE A 2 -15.65 -8.33 10.02
CA PHE A 2 -14.93 -8.79 8.84
C PHE A 2 -14.00 -7.68 8.37
N GLN A 3 -12.69 -7.97 8.37
CA GLN A 3 -11.66 -7.04 7.94
C GLN A 3 -11.29 -7.39 6.50
N TYR A 4 -11.77 -6.60 5.53
CA TYR A 4 -11.40 -6.78 4.14
C TYR A 4 -10.17 -5.92 3.81
N LEU A 5 -9.06 -6.57 3.49
CA LEU A 5 -7.90 -5.96 2.85
C LEU A 5 -8.24 -5.79 1.36
N LEU A 6 -8.77 -4.63 0.98
CA LEU A 6 -8.94 -4.29 -0.43
C LEU A 6 -7.58 -3.91 -1.04
N TRP A 7 -6.89 -4.93 -1.57
CA TRP A 7 -5.82 -4.74 -2.55
C TRP A 7 -6.47 -4.48 -3.91
N ASN A 8 -6.71 -3.21 -4.22
CA ASN A 8 -7.27 -2.85 -5.51
C ASN A 8 -6.18 -2.99 -6.59
N GLN A 9 -6.16 -4.13 -7.28
CA GLN A 9 -5.55 -4.25 -8.61
C GLN A 9 -6.69 -4.10 -9.61
N PRO A 10 -6.93 -2.89 -10.16
CA PRO A 10 -7.87 -2.77 -11.24
C PRO A 10 -7.20 -3.37 -12.48
N THR A 11 -7.60 -4.57 -12.86
CA THR A 11 -7.24 -5.15 -14.15
C THR A 11 -7.77 -4.24 -15.27
N ARG A 12 -6.81 -3.65 -15.99
CA ARG A 12 -6.89 -3.19 -17.39
C ARG A 12 -8.02 -2.22 -17.77
N ARG A 13 -7.77 -0.93 -17.54
CA ARG A 13 -7.71 0.11 -18.61
C ARG A 13 -7.22 1.43 -18.02
N SER A 14 -5.94 1.68 -18.27
CA SER A 14 -5.25 2.96 -18.42
C SER A 14 -5.88 4.19 -17.77
N ALA A 15 -5.41 4.52 -16.56
CA ALA A 15 -4.90 5.87 -16.34
C ALA A 15 -3.38 5.74 -16.38
N GLU A 16 -2.79 5.94 -17.56
CA GLU A 16 -1.35 6.16 -17.68
C GLU A 16 -1.03 7.45 -16.93
N VAL A 17 -0.56 7.33 -15.70
CA VAL A 17 0.12 8.41 -15.00
C VAL A 17 1.57 8.33 -15.48
N PRO A 18 2.10 9.35 -16.17
CA PRO A 18 3.50 9.37 -16.56
C PRO A 18 4.36 9.28 -15.29
N GLY A 19 5.07 8.17 -15.11
CA GLY A 19 5.98 7.96 -13.99
C GLY A 19 5.32 7.39 -12.72
N GLY A 20 4.94 6.11 -12.73
CA GLY A 20 5.01 5.19 -11.58
C GLY A 20 4.30 5.54 -10.26
N GLY A 21 3.51 6.61 -10.20
CA GLY A 21 2.80 7.02 -8.98
C GLY A 21 1.42 6.40 -8.90
N LEU A 22 1.09 5.81 -7.74
CA LEU A 22 -0.31 5.50 -7.39
C LEU A 22 -1.12 6.81 -7.36
N PRO A 23 -2.43 6.76 -7.71
CA PRO A 23 -3.27 7.95 -7.69
C PRO A 23 -3.40 8.53 -6.26
N PRO A 24 -3.74 9.83 -6.13
CA PRO A 24 -3.86 10.48 -4.83
C PRO A 24 -4.86 9.76 -3.92
N VAL A 25 -4.56 9.68 -2.62
CA VAL A 25 -5.37 8.97 -1.62
C VAL A 25 -6.85 9.41 -1.60
N SER A 26 -7.15 10.66 -1.90
CA SER A 26 -8.53 11.16 -1.98
C SER A 26 -9.36 10.49 -3.07
N LEU A 27 -8.74 10.13 -4.21
CA LEU A 27 -9.40 9.43 -5.30
C LEU A 27 -9.64 7.96 -4.94
N LEU A 28 -8.66 7.32 -4.30
CA LEU A 28 -8.75 5.92 -3.83
C LEU A 28 -9.79 5.74 -2.72
N THR A 29 -9.97 6.76 -1.88
CA THR A 29 -10.97 6.73 -0.81
C THR A 29 -12.38 6.76 -1.39
N LYS A 30 -12.62 7.61 -2.39
CA LYS A 30 -13.90 7.71 -3.10
C LYS A 30 -14.24 6.46 -3.90
N THR A 31 -13.25 5.86 -4.59
CA THR A 31 -13.48 4.62 -5.34
C THR A 31 -13.67 3.42 -4.42
N GLY A 32 -12.95 3.36 -3.30
CA GLY A 32 -13.13 2.32 -2.28
C GLY A 32 -14.52 2.35 -1.62
N SER A 33 -15.00 3.54 -1.24
CA SER A 33 -16.36 3.69 -0.69
C SER A 33 -17.43 3.35 -1.71
N GLY A 34 -17.31 3.87 -2.94
CA GLY A 34 -18.28 3.57 -4.01
C GLY A 34 -18.31 2.08 -4.39
N GLY A 35 -17.17 1.38 -4.33
CA GLY A 35 -17.11 -0.08 -4.52
C GLY A 35 -17.81 -0.86 -3.40
N ALA A 36 -17.67 -0.43 -2.14
CA ALA A 36 -18.35 -1.06 -1.01
C ALA A 36 -19.87 -0.86 -1.05
N GLU A 37 -20.32 0.35 -1.38
CA GLU A 37 -21.73 0.69 -1.53
C GLU A 37 -22.38 -0.08 -2.68
N ALA A 38 -21.72 -0.16 -3.83
CA ALA A 38 -22.18 -0.97 -4.97
C ALA A 38 -22.27 -2.47 -4.64
N ALA A 39 -21.52 -2.94 -3.64
CA ALA A 39 -21.55 -4.30 -3.15
C ALA A 39 -22.62 -4.54 -2.05
N GLY A 40 -23.47 -3.56 -1.74
CA GLY A 40 -24.54 -3.67 -0.73
C GLY A 40 -24.07 -3.53 0.71
N TYR A 41 -22.99 -2.76 0.92
CA TYR A 41 -22.51 -2.42 2.26
C TYR A 41 -22.60 -0.91 2.50
N THR A 42 -23.03 -0.54 3.69
CA THR A 42 -22.89 0.82 4.19
C THR A 42 -21.49 1.03 4.77
N VAL A 43 -20.77 2.04 4.28
CA VAL A 43 -19.47 2.46 4.86
C VAL A 43 -19.74 3.24 6.15
N THR A 44 -19.31 2.70 7.29
CA THR A 44 -19.55 3.32 8.61
C THR A 44 -18.37 4.14 9.11
N SER A 45 -17.16 3.84 8.65
CA SER A 45 -15.96 4.58 9.01
C SER A 45 -14.85 4.41 7.98
N ILE A 46 -14.01 5.43 7.87
CA ILE A 46 -12.84 5.47 6.99
C ILE A 46 -11.65 5.94 7.82
N MET A 47 -10.55 5.18 7.80
CA MET A 47 -9.33 5.54 8.53
C MET A 47 -8.12 5.37 7.64
N ARG A 48 -7.33 6.44 7.46
CA ARG A 48 -5.99 6.32 6.87
C ARG A 48 -5.02 5.78 7.91
N LEU A 49 -4.26 4.75 7.54
CA LEU A 49 -3.23 4.20 8.40
C LEU A 49 -2.12 5.26 8.59
N PRO A 50 -1.75 5.59 9.85
CA PRO A 50 -0.71 6.58 10.10
C PRO A 50 0.64 6.19 9.48
N MET A 51 1.39 7.18 9.00
CA MET A 51 2.73 6.96 8.43
C MET A 51 3.66 6.23 9.41
N LYS A 52 3.58 6.55 10.71
CA LYS A 52 4.37 5.90 11.76
C LYS A 52 4.18 4.37 11.82
N THR A 53 3.03 3.86 11.39
CA THR A 53 2.79 2.41 11.32
C THR A 53 3.71 1.74 10.30
N TRP A 54 4.01 2.42 9.19
CA TRP A 54 4.91 1.93 8.15
C TRP A 54 6.37 1.93 8.58
N GLU A 55 6.79 2.88 9.41
CA GLU A 55 8.14 2.89 9.97
C GLU A 55 8.42 1.60 10.75
N GLY A 56 7.46 1.15 11.56
CA GLY A 56 7.55 -0.11 12.29
C GLY A 56 7.64 -1.34 11.38
N GLN A 57 7.00 -1.30 10.22
CA GLN A 57 7.04 -2.38 9.22
C GLN A 57 8.34 -2.38 8.41
N TYR A 58 8.79 -1.21 7.94
CA TYR A 58 9.94 -1.12 7.04
C TYR A 58 11.28 -1.16 7.75
N ARG A 59 11.38 -0.70 9.01
CA ARG A 59 12.65 -0.73 9.76
C ARG A 59 13.27 -2.12 9.89
N PRO A 60 12.56 -3.18 10.33
CA PRO A 60 13.13 -4.52 10.41
C PRO A 60 13.46 -5.09 9.02
N VAL A 61 12.68 -4.77 8.00
CA VAL A 61 12.92 -5.21 6.62
C VAL A 61 14.20 -4.58 6.06
N ALA A 62 14.41 -3.28 6.28
CA ALA A 62 15.63 -2.59 5.86
C ALA A 62 16.88 -3.21 6.50
N ALA A 63 16.83 -3.50 7.80
CA ALA A 63 17.92 -4.18 8.51
C ALA A 63 18.21 -5.56 7.87
N ARG A 64 17.16 -6.35 7.61
CA ARG A 64 17.30 -7.68 7.02
C ARG A 64 17.85 -7.67 5.60
N ILE A 65 17.52 -6.65 4.80
CA ILE A 65 18.08 -6.46 3.46
C ILE A 65 19.60 -6.24 3.53
N ASN A 66 20.08 -5.46 4.50
CA ASN A 66 21.50 -5.20 4.67
C ASN A 66 22.25 -6.49 5.08
N GLU A 67 21.74 -7.23 6.07
CA GLU A 67 22.28 -8.53 6.46
C GLU A 67 22.34 -9.50 5.27
N TRP A 68 21.29 -9.53 4.44
CA TRP A 68 21.24 -10.43 3.29
C TRP A 68 22.27 -10.07 2.22
N ARG A 69 22.52 -8.77 2.00
CA ARG A 69 23.58 -8.31 1.07
C ARG A 69 24.97 -8.73 1.54
N GLU A 70 25.22 -8.68 2.85
CA GLU A 70 26.49 -9.11 3.44
C GLU A 70 26.70 -10.63 3.30
N ILE A 71 25.66 -11.43 3.54
CA ILE A 71 25.76 -12.90 3.51
C ILE A 71 25.80 -13.47 2.08
N CYS A 72 24.92 -13.00 1.19
CA CYS A 72 24.72 -13.64 -0.12
C CYS A 72 25.42 -12.93 -1.28
N GLY A 73 25.98 -11.74 -1.08
CA GLY A 73 26.58 -10.94 -2.15
C GLY A 73 25.58 -10.68 -3.29
N SER A 74 26.08 -10.63 -4.53
CA SER A 74 25.25 -10.30 -5.71
C SER A 74 24.36 -11.45 -6.24
N ARG A 75 24.50 -12.67 -5.73
CA ARG A 75 23.92 -13.88 -6.34
C ARG A 75 22.39 -14.03 -6.18
N ASN A 76 21.76 -13.31 -5.25
CA ASN A 76 20.31 -13.40 -5.05
C ASN A 76 19.67 -12.07 -4.60
N ASN A 77 19.85 -11.02 -5.40
CA ASN A 77 19.46 -9.65 -5.04
C ASN A 77 18.05 -9.22 -5.46
N ARG A 78 17.27 -10.05 -6.18
CA ARG A 78 15.97 -9.61 -6.72
C ARG A 78 14.97 -9.22 -5.63
N ILE A 79 14.77 -10.07 -4.62
CA ILE A 79 13.81 -9.83 -3.53
C ILE A 79 14.29 -8.66 -2.63
N PRO A 80 15.55 -8.63 -2.17
CA PRO A 80 16.06 -7.49 -1.40
C PRO A 80 16.05 -6.16 -2.16
N ALA A 81 16.30 -6.17 -3.48
CA ALA A 81 16.26 -4.96 -4.30
C ALA A 81 14.82 -4.43 -4.47
N GLY A 82 13.83 -5.31 -4.66
CA GLY A 82 12.42 -4.92 -4.74
C GLY A 82 11.94 -4.23 -3.47
N TYR A 83 12.17 -4.84 -2.30
CA TYR A 83 11.81 -4.23 -1.02
C TYR A 83 12.63 -2.98 -0.71
N GLY A 84 13.92 -2.97 -1.04
CA GLY A 84 14.76 -1.78 -0.86
C GLY A 84 14.25 -0.59 -1.67
N LYS A 85 13.79 -0.82 -2.91
CA LYS A 85 13.21 0.23 -3.74
C LYS A 85 11.87 0.72 -3.19
N GLU A 86 11.01 -0.17 -2.72
CA GLU A 86 9.74 0.22 -2.09
C GLU A 86 9.97 1.10 -0.84
N ILE A 87 10.94 0.74 0.01
CA ILE A 87 11.29 1.53 1.20
C ILE A 87 11.78 2.94 0.83
N GLU A 88 12.57 3.06 -0.24
CA GLU A 88 13.03 4.36 -0.77
C GLU A 88 11.85 5.19 -1.31
N ILE A 89 10.95 4.57 -2.07
CA ILE A 89 9.74 5.21 -2.59
C ILE A 89 8.87 5.69 -1.42
N PHE A 90 8.67 4.86 -0.40
CA PHE A 90 7.90 5.23 0.78
C PHE A 90 8.54 6.39 1.55
N GLY A 91 9.86 6.40 1.71
CA GLY A 91 10.58 7.50 2.36
C GLY A 91 10.39 8.85 1.64
N THR A 92 10.24 8.83 0.31
CA THR A 92 10.07 10.04 -0.51
C THR A 92 8.61 10.45 -0.66
N TYR A 93 7.71 9.47 -0.84
CA TYR A 93 6.34 9.68 -1.28
C TYR A 93 5.27 9.16 -0.30
N GLY A 94 5.65 8.62 0.86
CA GLY A 94 4.72 7.98 1.80
C GLY A 94 3.64 8.91 2.38
N SER A 95 3.78 10.23 2.23
CA SER A 95 2.71 11.20 2.54
C SER A 95 1.62 11.24 1.46
N TYR A 96 1.95 10.91 0.20
CA TYR A 96 1.05 10.97 -0.95
C TYR A 96 0.26 9.68 -1.19
N TYR A 97 0.73 8.54 -0.66
CA TYR A 97 0.04 7.26 -0.75
C TYR A 97 0.02 6.51 0.59
N GLY A 98 -0.73 5.42 0.67
CA GLY A 98 -0.79 4.61 1.87
C GLY A 98 -2.06 3.78 1.91
N TYR A 99 -2.28 3.12 3.05
CA TYR A 99 -3.43 2.25 3.24
C TYR A 99 -4.58 3.00 3.91
N THR A 100 -5.79 2.72 3.43
CA THR A 100 -7.04 3.19 4.00
C THR A 100 -7.86 1.98 4.40
N PHE A 101 -8.32 1.97 5.65
CA PHE A 101 -9.26 0.98 6.15
C PHE A 101 -10.68 1.52 6.05
N PHE A 102 -11.58 0.66 5.59
CA PHE A 102 -13.02 0.90 5.60
C PHE A 102 -13.66 -0.02 6.61
N THR A 103 -14.48 0.53 7.49
CA THR A 103 -15.40 -0.27 8.30
C THR A 103 -16.73 -0.32 7.57
N LEU A 104 -17.22 -1.54 7.33
CA LEU A 104 -18.41 -1.79 6.55
C LEU A 104 -19.48 -2.43 7.43
N LYS A 105 -20.73 -2.02 7.24
CA LYS A 105 -21.91 -2.69 7.78
C LYS A 105 -22.68 -3.30 6.62
N LYS A 106 -23.02 -4.58 6.74
CA LYS A 106 -23.95 -5.22 5.81
C LYS A 106 -25.36 -4.74 6.13
N ASP A 107 -26.08 -4.34 5.10
CA ASP A 107 -27.49 -3.97 5.22
C ASP A 107 -28.37 -5.17 5.59
#